data_AF-A0A7S4LKM0-F1
#
_entry.id   AF-A0A7S4LKM0-F1
#
_cell.length_a   1.000
_cell.length_b   1.000
_cell.length_c   1.000
_cell.angle_alpha   90.00
_cell.angle_beta   90.00
_cell.angle_gamma   90.00
#
_symmetry.space_group_name_H-M   'P 1'
#
loop_
_entity.id
_entity.type
_entity.pdbx_description
1 polymer ?
#
loop_
_entity_poly.entity_id
_entity_poly.type
_entity_poly.pdbx_seq_one_letter_code
_entity_poly.pdbx_strand_id
1 'polypeptide(L)'
;MDGEVARRVTQFIEQLTTLHKQLSEFTAPAASGAKKPPNLTIKKPAAPVVRAAAPPSDDDSSSDSSSDSSDDDHPPPAKAPKLNPAASPLTPTTPASQHFSIGGVNEHGEKQRFQRVDSSRVKILQGLEHNDYIAPEDDFAQKAHAKVGGYTGKMFRKEKTKGKRSTYMCGEITSASRSFKYDSDSD
;
A
#
# COMPACT_ATOMS: atom_id res chain seq x y z
N MET A 1 -20.28 45.40 -25.68
CA MET A 1 -19.25 44.87 -24.73
C MET A 1 -18.76 43.48 -25.15
N ASP A 2 -19.33 42.88 -26.21
CA ASP A 2 -19.12 41.46 -26.56
C ASP A 2 -17.85 41.19 -27.37
N GLY A 3 -17.27 42.21 -28.01
CA GLY A 3 -16.07 42.05 -28.84
C GLY A 3 -14.77 41.83 -28.05
N GLU A 4 -14.70 42.28 -26.80
CA GLU A 4 -13.50 42.12 -25.96
C GLU A 4 -13.43 40.71 -25.34
N VAL A 5 -14.59 40.17 -24.96
CA VAL A 5 -14.70 38.80 -24.46
C VAL A 5 -14.31 37.79 -25.54
N ALA A 6 -14.79 37.99 -26.77
CA ALA A 6 -14.44 37.14 -27.90
C ALA A 6 -12.91 37.12 -28.17
N ARG A 7 -12.23 38.27 -28.07
CA ARG A 7 -10.78 38.37 -28.25
C ARG A 7 -9.99 37.67 -27.14
N ARG A 8 -10.47 37.73 -25.90
CA ARG A 8 -9.83 37.04 -24.77
C ARG A 8 -9.98 35.53 -24.89
N VAL A 9 -11.15 35.06 -25.35
CA VAL A 9 -11.39 33.62 -25.58
C VAL A 9 -10.50 33.09 -26.70
N THR A 10 -10.34 33.82 -27.81
CA THR A 10 -9.45 33.39 -28.89
C THR A 10 -7.98 33.34 -28.46
N GLN A 11 -7.52 34.35 -27.72
CA GLN A 11 -6.15 34.36 -27.16
C GLN A 11 -5.90 33.19 -26.20
N PHE A 12 -6.89 32.85 -25.38
CA PHE A 12 -6.78 31.73 -24.45
C PHE A 12 -6.69 30.38 -25.18
N ILE A 13 -7.45 30.21 -26.26
CA ILE A 13 -7.40 28.99 -27.09
C ILE A 13 -6.03 28.86 -27.80
N GLU A 14 -5.47 29.95 -28.31
CA GLU A 14 -4.12 29.97 -28.91
C GLU A 14 -3.02 29.62 -27.89
N GLN A 15 -3.15 30.10 -26.64
CA GLN A 15 -2.23 29.73 -25.57
C GLN A 15 -2.32 28.23 -25.21
N LEU A 16 -3.54 27.68 -25.10
CA LEU A 16 -3.74 26.26 -24.80
C LEU A 16 -3.18 25.35 -25.89
N THR A 17 -3.38 25.68 -27.16
CA THR A 17 -2.84 24.90 -28.28
C THR A 17 -1.30 24.94 -28.33
N THR A 18 -0.70 26.07 -27.99
CA THR A 18 0.76 26.21 -27.90
C THR A 18 1.34 25.34 -26.78
N LEU A 19 0.71 25.34 -25.59
CA LEU A 19 1.13 24.48 -24.48
C LEU A 19 0.98 22.99 -24.82
N HIS A 20 -0.11 22.61 -25.46
CA HIS A 20 -0.32 21.21 -25.86
C HIS A 20 0.74 20.73 -26.85
N LYS A 21 1.16 21.59 -27.79
CA LYS A 21 2.27 21.30 -28.71
C LYS A 21 3.60 21.12 -27.98
N GLN A 22 3.93 22.01 -27.03
CA GLN A 22 5.15 21.89 -26.22
C GLN A 22 5.17 20.59 -25.39
N LEU A 23 4.03 20.20 -24.82
CA LEU A 23 3.89 18.94 -24.08
C LEU A 23 4.05 17.71 -24.99
N SER A 24 3.60 17.77 -26.24
CA SER A 24 3.75 16.67 -27.20
C SER A 24 5.21 16.46 -27.63
N GLU A 25 6.01 17.51 -27.71
CA GLU A 25 7.44 17.43 -28.05
C GLU A 25 8.28 16.86 -26.89
N PHE A 26 7.79 16.94 -25.64
CA PHE A 26 8.45 16.33 -24.48
C PHE A 26 8.15 14.82 -24.35
N THR A 27 7.13 14.32 -25.04
CA THR A 27 6.76 12.89 -25.06
C THR A 27 7.10 12.29 -26.43
N ALA A 28 8.40 12.25 -26.76
CA ALA A 28 8.88 11.38 -27.82
C ALA A 28 8.98 9.94 -27.27
N PRO A 29 8.33 8.94 -27.88
CA PRO A 29 8.55 7.55 -27.53
C PRO A 29 9.95 7.12 -28.00
N ALA A 30 10.76 6.63 -27.05
CA ALA A 30 12.02 5.96 -27.34
C ALA A 30 11.77 4.74 -28.25
N ALA A 31 11.99 4.92 -29.55
CA ALA A 31 11.97 3.86 -30.53
C ALA A 31 13.15 2.89 -30.29
N SER A 32 12.79 1.63 -30.07
CA SER A 32 13.51 0.39 -30.38
C SER A 32 15.01 0.50 -30.73
N GLY A 33 15.86 0.03 -29.80
CA GLY A 33 17.25 -0.29 -30.06
C GLY A 33 17.67 -1.52 -29.26
N ALA A 34 17.43 -2.71 -29.82
CA ALA A 34 17.98 -3.96 -29.30
C ALA A 34 19.51 -3.91 -29.35
N LYS A 35 20.16 -3.70 -28.20
CA LYS A 35 21.58 -4.01 -28.00
C LYS A 35 21.75 -4.69 -26.65
N LYS A 36 22.21 -5.94 -26.74
CA LYS A 36 22.82 -6.80 -25.71
C LYS A 36 23.52 -5.98 -24.61
N PRO A 37 23.33 -6.28 -23.31
CA PRO A 37 24.02 -5.53 -22.28
C PRO A 37 25.54 -5.78 -22.38
N PRO A 38 26.39 -4.74 -22.48
CA PRO A 38 27.80 -4.91 -22.25
C PRO A 38 28.03 -5.29 -20.78
N ASN A 39 28.71 -6.41 -20.60
CA ASN A 39 29.27 -6.86 -19.34
C ASN A 39 30.17 -5.75 -18.77
N LEU A 40 29.64 -4.98 -17.82
CA LEU A 40 30.38 -3.97 -17.08
C LEU A 40 31.06 -4.63 -15.89
N THR A 41 32.25 -5.14 -16.16
CA THR A 41 33.28 -5.44 -15.17
C THR A 41 33.53 -4.19 -14.34
N ILE A 42 33.08 -4.19 -13.09
CA ILE A 42 33.41 -3.13 -12.12
C ILE A 42 34.91 -3.26 -11.81
N LYS A 43 35.72 -2.43 -12.48
CA LYS A 43 37.07 -2.10 -12.03
C LYS A 43 36.96 -1.30 -10.73
N LYS A 44 37.17 -2.00 -9.63
CA LYS A 44 37.43 -1.46 -8.29
C LYS A 44 38.62 -0.50 -8.35
N PRO A 45 38.50 0.80 -7.97
CA PRO A 45 39.65 1.64 -7.79
C PRO A 45 40.38 1.27 -6.49
N ALA A 46 41.71 1.25 -6.61
CA ALA A 46 42.67 0.97 -5.57
C ALA A 46 42.58 1.98 -4.42
N ALA A 47 42.68 1.48 -3.19
CA ALA A 47 43.22 2.22 -2.06
C ALA A 47 44.46 1.45 -1.53
N PRO A 48 45.50 2.15 -1.05
CA PRO A 48 46.84 1.60 -0.94
C PRO A 48 47.14 0.97 0.43
N VAL A 49 48.01 -0.05 0.39
CA VAL A 49 49.00 -0.44 1.42
C VAL A 49 48.47 -0.89 2.78
N VAL A 50 48.48 -2.22 3.00
CA VAL A 50 49.22 -2.80 4.13
C VAL A 50 49.82 -4.15 3.70
N ARG A 51 51.15 -4.24 3.70
CA ARG A 51 51.91 -5.49 3.53
C ARG A 51 51.97 -6.21 4.88
N ALA A 52 51.71 -7.51 4.90
CA ALA A 52 52.50 -8.49 5.68
C ALA A 52 52.13 -9.93 5.29
N ALA A 53 53.13 -10.62 4.71
CA ALA A 53 53.46 -12.05 4.76
C ALA A 53 52.36 -13.15 4.72
N ALA A 54 52.43 -13.98 3.68
CA ALA A 54 52.03 -15.40 3.65
C ALA A 54 53.20 -16.29 4.20
N PRO A 55 53.14 -17.64 4.36
CA PRO A 55 52.39 -18.61 3.54
C PRO A 55 51.90 -19.90 4.32
N PRO A 56 51.70 -21.10 3.71
CA PRO A 56 50.39 -21.63 3.29
C PRO A 56 50.06 -23.04 3.85
N SER A 57 48.83 -23.53 3.66
CA SER A 57 48.57 -24.98 3.42
C SER A 57 47.12 -25.24 3.01
N ASP A 58 47.00 -26.30 2.21
CA ASP A 58 45.90 -26.84 1.42
C ASP A 58 44.76 -27.53 2.22
N ASP A 59 43.86 -28.15 1.45
CA ASP A 59 42.88 -29.22 1.77
C ASP A 59 41.41 -28.83 2.05
N ASP A 60 40.64 -28.92 0.97
CA ASP A 60 39.60 -29.95 0.71
C ASP A 60 38.22 -29.97 1.42
N SER A 61 37.24 -30.23 0.54
CA SER A 61 36.05 -31.07 0.72
C SER A 61 34.88 -30.68 1.65
N SER A 62 33.78 -30.35 0.96
CA SER A 62 32.35 -30.64 1.22
C SER A 62 31.90 -31.28 2.54
N SER A 63 30.87 -30.69 3.15
CA SER A 63 29.87 -31.45 3.93
C SER A 63 28.50 -30.77 3.91
N ASP A 64 27.57 -31.41 3.20
CA ASP A 64 26.13 -31.35 3.41
C ASP A 64 25.82 -31.77 4.85
N SER A 65 25.02 -30.99 5.57
CA SER A 65 24.39 -31.44 6.81
C SER A 65 22.99 -30.87 6.93
N SER A 66 22.07 -31.59 6.28
CA SER A 66 20.68 -31.70 6.68
C SER A 66 20.56 -32.60 7.92
N SER A 67 20.18 -32.02 9.06
CA SER A 67 19.65 -32.75 10.22
C SER A 67 18.93 -31.71 11.09
N ASP A 68 17.64 -31.73 11.37
CA ASP A 68 16.67 -32.74 11.80
C ASP A 68 16.13 -32.26 13.16
N SER A 69 14.80 -32.33 13.28
CA SER A 69 13.96 -32.36 14.46
C SER A 69 14.41 -31.72 15.78
N SER A 70 13.59 -30.79 16.24
CA SER A 70 12.99 -30.97 17.57
C SER A 70 11.53 -30.55 17.52
N ASP A 71 10.71 -31.60 17.45
CA ASP A 71 9.38 -31.73 18.02
C ASP A 71 9.38 -31.09 19.42
N ASP A 72 8.82 -29.88 19.55
CA ASP A 72 8.41 -29.35 20.85
C ASP A 72 6.91 -29.60 20.96
N ASP A 73 6.65 -30.84 21.40
CA ASP A 73 5.39 -31.42 21.83
C ASP A 73 4.90 -30.62 23.05
N HIS A 74 4.38 -29.41 22.82
CA HIS A 74 3.72 -28.65 23.85
C HIS A 74 2.31 -29.22 24.05
N PRO A 75 2.01 -29.86 25.20
CA PRO A 75 0.65 -30.28 25.49
C PRO A 75 -0.26 -29.05 25.52
N PRO A 76 -1.45 -29.07 24.89
CA PRO A 76 -2.37 -27.96 24.96
C PRO A 76 -2.74 -27.70 26.43
N PRO A 77 -2.63 -26.46 26.94
CA PRO A 77 -3.06 -26.16 28.29
C PRO A 77 -4.55 -26.49 28.46
N ALA A 78 -4.84 -27.15 29.57
CA ALA A 78 -6.12 -27.74 29.91
C ALA A 78 -7.31 -26.79 29.70
N LYS A 79 -8.41 -27.36 29.19
CA LYS A 79 -9.72 -26.73 29.09
C LYS A 79 -10.12 -26.15 30.45
N ALA A 80 -10.31 -24.83 30.51
CA ALA A 80 -10.94 -24.16 31.64
C ALA A 80 -12.37 -24.71 31.88
N PRO A 81 -12.83 -24.77 33.15
CA PRO A 81 -14.15 -25.28 33.49
C PRO A 81 -15.28 -24.42 32.91
N LYS A 82 -16.33 -25.11 32.42
CA LYS A 82 -17.60 -24.53 31.95
C LYS A 82 -18.22 -23.68 33.05
N LEU A 83 -18.40 -22.38 32.79
CA LEU A 83 -19.26 -21.51 33.58
C LEU A 83 -20.73 -21.79 33.21
N ASN A 84 -21.57 -21.86 34.24
CA ASN A 84 -23.02 -22.10 34.17
C ASN A 84 -23.75 -21.04 33.34
N PRO A 85 -24.75 -21.40 32.50
CA PRO A 85 -25.63 -20.42 31.86
C PRO A 85 -26.79 -20.09 32.81
N ALA A 86 -26.68 -19.03 33.59
CA ALA A 86 -27.80 -18.48 34.35
C ALA A 86 -27.72 -16.96 34.45
N ALA A 87 -27.90 -16.30 33.31
CA ALA A 87 -28.37 -14.93 33.26
C ALA A 87 -29.13 -14.78 31.94
N SER A 88 -30.47 -14.71 32.04
CA SER A 88 -31.35 -14.45 30.90
C SER A 88 -30.92 -13.14 30.23
N PRO A 89 -30.55 -13.14 28.94
CA PRO A 89 -30.31 -11.88 28.24
C PRO A 89 -31.64 -11.14 28.17
N LEU A 90 -31.68 -9.92 28.72
CA LEU A 90 -32.72 -8.95 28.41
C LEU A 90 -32.77 -8.84 26.89
N THR A 91 -33.90 -9.26 26.31
CA THR A 91 -34.13 -9.19 24.87
C THR A 91 -33.95 -7.75 24.42
N PRO A 92 -33.01 -7.43 23.52
CA PRO A 92 -32.96 -6.10 22.92
C PRO A 92 -34.29 -5.88 22.21
N THR A 93 -34.98 -4.77 22.54
CA THR A 93 -36.15 -4.30 21.82
C THR A 93 -35.79 -4.20 20.34
N THR A 94 -36.32 -5.13 19.54
CA THR A 94 -36.08 -5.18 18.10
C THR A 94 -36.58 -3.87 17.49
N PRO A 95 -35.71 -3.03 16.89
CA PRO A 95 -36.19 -1.86 16.17
C PRO A 95 -37.12 -2.33 15.06
N ALA A 96 -38.23 -1.61 14.87
CA ALA A 96 -39.24 -1.92 13.86
C ALA A 96 -38.56 -2.27 12.53
N SER A 97 -38.97 -3.41 11.95
CA SER A 97 -38.42 -3.99 10.73
C SER A 97 -38.24 -2.91 9.66
N GLN A 98 -37.01 -2.46 9.47
CA GLN A 98 -36.67 -1.68 8.30
C GLN A 98 -36.76 -2.65 7.12
N HIS A 99 -37.58 -2.29 6.15
CA HIS A 99 -37.83 -3.09 4.96
C HIS A 99 -36.53 -3.17 4.15
N PHE A 100 -35.69 -4.17 4.45
CA PHE A 100 -34.43 -4.38 3.74
C PHE A 100 -34.75 -4.81 2.31
N SER A 101 -34.33 -4.02 1.33
CA SER A 101 -34.48 -4.33 -0.08
C SER A 101 -33.66 -5.57 -0.42
N ILE A 102 -34.34 -6.68 -0.72
CA ILE A 102 -33.70 -7.87 -1.27
C ILE A 102 -33.05 -7.43 -2.59
N GLY A 103 -31.74 -7.66 -2.74
CA GLY A 103 -30.93 -7.15 -3.84
C GLY A 103 -31.63 -7.27 -5.19
N GLY A 104 -31.93 -6.13 -5.80
CA GLY A 104 -32.64 -6.03 -7.07
C GLY A 104 -31.70 -6.03 -8.27
N VAL A 105 -32.30 -6.08 -9.46
CA VAL A 105 -31.60 -5.83 -10.72
C VAL A 105 -31.86 -4.37 -11.09
N ASN A 106 -30.81 -3.57 -11.34
CA ASN A 106 -30.98 -2.17 -11.78
C ASN A 106 -31.51 -2.08 -13.21
N GLU A 107 -31.90 -0.88 -13.65
CA GLU A 107 -32.45 -0.61 -14.99
C GLU A 107 -31.54 -1.09 -16.14
N HIS A 108 -30.24 -1.23 -15.88
CA HIS A 108 -29.24 -1.77 -16.82
C HIS A 108 -29.08 -3.30 -16.79
N GLY A 109 -29.89 -4.02 -16.01
CA GLY A 109 -29.84 -5.48 -15.95
C GLY A 109 -28.73 -6.06 -15.07
N GLU A 110 -27.98 -5.22 -14.36
CA GLU A 110 -26.90 -5.67 -13.47
C GLU A 110 -27.47 -6.12 -12.11
N LYS A 111 -26.82 -7.08 -11.47
CA LYS A 111 -27.24 -7.52 -10.13
C LYS A 111 -26.69 -6.54 -9.11
N GLN A 112 -27.56 -5.75 -8.48
CA GLN A 112 -27.15 -4.90 -7.37
C GLN A 112 -26.83 -5.77 -6.16
N ARG A 113 -25.70 -5.48 -5.53
CA ARG A 113 -25.37 -6.08 -4.24
C ARG A 113 -26.38 -5.57 -3.21
N PHE A 114 -26.70 -6.40 -2.24
CA PHE A 114 -27.52 -5.97 -1.11
C PHE A 114 -26.88 -4.75 -0.44
N GLN A 115 -27.61 -3.64 -0.39
CA GLN A 115 -27.23 -2.42 0.32
C GLN A 115 -28.20 -2.22 1.48
N ARG A 116 -27.67 -2.06 2.69
CA ARG A 116 -28.49 -1.75 3.87
C ARG A 116 -28.96 -0.30 3.90
N VAL A 117 -28.28 0.56 3.15
CA VAL A 117 -28.42 2.01 3.17
C VAL A 117 -28.65 2.46 1.75
N ASP A 118 -29.72 3.21 1.53
CA ASP A 118 -30.02 3.79 0.22
C ASP A 118 -29.00 4.89 -0.11
N SER A 119 -28.20 4.67 -1.14
CA SER A 119 -27.11 5.57 -1.55
C SER A 119 -27.63 6.93 -2.03
N SER A 120 -28.87 7.03 -2.49
CA SER A 120 -29.52 8.31 -2.85
C SER A 120 -29.96 9.15 -1.64
N ARG A 121 -30.16 8.51 -0.48
CA ARG A 121 -30.65 9.18 0.73
C ARG A 121 -29.52 9.76 1.57
N VAL A 122 -28.32 9.18 1.50
CA VAL A 122 -27.17 9.60 2.29
C VAL A 122 -26.32 10.59 1.51
N LYS A 123 -26.15 11.79 2.07
CA LYS A 123 -25.24 12.80 1.53
C LYS A 123 -23.84 12.52 2.07
N ILE A 124 -22.94 12.09 1.20
CA ILE A 124 -21.52 11.92 1.53
C ILE A 124 -20.83 13.26 1.30
N LEU A 125 -20.05 13.73 2.27
CA LEU A 125 -19.29 14.97 2.15
C LEU A 125 -18.14 14.80 1.15
N GLN A 126 -17.86 15.86 0.38
CA GLN A 126 -16.77 15.89 -0.59
C GLN A 126 -15.43 15.65 0.13
N GLY A 127 -14.70 14.62 -0.29
CA GLY A 127 -13.45 14.18 0.35
C GLY A 127 -13.57 12.99 1.30
N LEU A 128 -14.79 12.56 1.67
CA LEU A 128 -15.06 11.29 2.38
C LEU A 128 -15.72 10.23 1.47
N GLU A 129 -15.69 10.46 0.15
CA GLU A 129 -16.29 9.57 -0.85
C GLU A 129 -15.55 8.23 -0.96
N HIS A 130 -14.26 8.23 -0.64
CA HIS A 130 -13.40 7.06 -0.71
C HIS A 130 -12.80 6.77 0.67
N ASN A 131 -12.73 5.48 1.01
CA ASN A 131 -12.06 5.01 2.23
C ASN A 131 -10.54 4.84 2.02
N ASP A 132 -10.00 5.42 0.96
CA ASP A 132 -8.60 5.26 0.62
C ASP A 132 -7.74 6.08 1.59
N TYR A 133 -6.88 5.39 2.33
CA TYR A 133 -5.92 6.05 3.21
C TYR A 133 -4.80 6.64 2.37
N ILE A 134 -4.89 7.94 2.09
CA ILE A 134 -3.82 8.70 1.45
C ILE A 134 -2.84 9.12 2.55
N ALA A 135 -1.76 8.35 2.70
CA ALA A 135 -0.63 8.79 3.50
C ALA A 135 0.00 10.04 2.84
N PRO A 136 0.43 11.06 3.61
CA PRO A 136 1.17 12.17 3.06
C PRO A 136 2.48 11.66 2.45
N GLU A 137 2.95 12.38 1.44
CA GLU A 137 4.26 12.14 0.88
C GLU A 137 5.31 12.10 2.01
N ASP A 138 6.17 11.09 1.96
CA ASP A 138 7.20 10.78 2.95
C ASP A 138 6.80 10.11 4.28
N ASP A 139 5.55 9.72 4.47
CA ASP A 139 5.14 8.99 5.68
C ASP A 139 5.87 7.63 5.79
N PHE A 140 6.21 7.27 7.03
CA PHE A 140 6.89 6.01 7.36
C PHE A 140 6.11 4.81 6.81
N ALA A 141 4.78 4.83 6.93
CA ALA A 141 3.91 3.77 6.47
C ALA A 141 4.01 3.55 4.95
N GLN A 142 4.07 4.63 4.17
CA GLN A 142 4.16 4.56 2.71
C GLN A 142 5.54 4.08 2.26
N LYS A 143 6.62 4.55 2.90
CA LYS A 143 7.99 4.06 2.66
C LYS A 143 8.15 2.58 3.01
N ALA A 144 7.55 2.14 4.12
CA ALA A 144 7.53 0.74 4.49
C ALA A 144 6.75 -0.09 3.46
N HIS A 145 5.56 0.37 3.06
CA HIS A 145 4.74 -0.29 2.05
C HIS A 145 5.48 -0.42 0.71
N ALA A 146 6.17 0.62 0.25
CA ALA A 146 6.97 0.57 -0.97
C ALA A 146 8.11 -0.47 -0.89
N LYS A 147 8.71 -0.66 0.29
CA LYS A 147 9.79 -1.63 0.50
C LYS A 147 9.30 -3.08 0.61
N VAL A 148 8.20 -3.35 1.33
CA VAL A 148 7.76 -4.74 1.58
C VAL A 148 6.58 -5.20 0.73
N GLY A 149 5.80 -4.28 0.14
CA GLY A 149 4.57 -4.58 -0.58
C GLY A 149 4.77 -5.44 -1.83
N GLY A 150 5.95 -5.36 -2.47
CA GLY A 150 6.28 -6.20 -3.62
C GLY A 150 6.66 -7.65 -3.30
N TYR A 151 6.85 -7.99 -2.01
CA TYR A 151 7.30 -9.31 -1.60
C TYR A 151 6.17 -10.13 -1.00
N THR A 152 6.06 -11.38 -1.41
CA THR A 152 5.10 -12.35 -0.87
C THR A 152 5.82 -13.57 -0.26
N GLY A 153 5.11 -14.34 0.57
CA GLY A 153 5.58 -15.61 1.12
C GLY A 153 6.92 -15.54 1.89
N LYS A 154 7.84 -16.47 1.60
CA LYS A 154 9.14 -16.59 2.30
C LYS A 154 10.01 -15.34 2.12
N MET A 155 9.90 -14.65 0.99
CA MET A 155 10.67 -13.43 0.72
C MET A 155 10.17 -12.25 1.54
N PHE A 156 8.85 -12.16 1.80
CA PHE A 156 8.29 -11.14 2.69
C PHE A 156 8.90 -11.23 4.10
N ARG A 157 9.03 -12.44 4.65
CA ARG A 157 9.62 -12.63 5.99
C ARG A 157 11.08 -12.18 6.04
N LYS A 158 11.87 -12.47 5.00
CA LYS A 158 13.27 -12.04 4.89
C LYS A 158 13.36 -10.52 4.78
N GLU A 159 12.61 -9.91 3.87
CA GLU A 159 12.67 -8.47 3.64
C GLU A 159 12.09 -7.69 4.80
N LYS A 160 11.02 -8.17 5.45
CA LYS A 160 10.52 -7.63 6.71
C LYS A 160 11.58 -7.70 7.82
N THR A 161 12.27 -8.83 7.97
CA THR A 161 13.29 -8.99 9.01
C THR A 161 14.51 -8.09 8.74
N LYS A 162 14.90 -7.96 7.47
CA LYS A 162 15.94 -7.03 7.03
C LYS A 162 15.53 -5.58 7.26
N GLY A 163 14.32 -5.20 6.87
CA GLY A 163 13.72 -3.88 7.12
C GLY A 163 13.59 -3.55 8.61
N LYS A 164 13.25 -4.55 9.44
CA LYS A 164 13.28 -4.44 10.91
C LYS A 164 14.70 -4.28 11.46
N ARG A 165 15.71 -4.88 10.84
CA ARG A 165 17.10 -4.69 11.25
C ARG A 165 17.64 -3.33 10.81
N SER A 166 17.13 -2.77 9.70
CA SER A 166 17.46 -1.43 9.19
C SER A 166 16.47 -0.33 9.61
N THR A 167 15.69 -0.55 10.69
CA THR A 167 14.57 0.29 11.16
C THR A 167 14.88 1.79 11.27
N TYR A 168 16.15 2.20 11.36
CA TYR A 168 16.56 3.59 11.42
C TYR A 168 16.51 4.39 10.10
N MET A 169 16.12 3.79 8.97
CA MET A 169 16.16 4.47 7.66
C MET A 169 14.79 4.84 7.07
N CYS A 170 13.69 4.72 7.82
CA CYS A 170 12.35 4.98 7.29
C CYS A 170 11.73 6.32 7.72
N GLY A 171 12.51 7.23 8.30
CA GLY A 171 12.05 8.57 8.69
C GLY A 171 11.35 8.60 10.04
N GLU A 172 10.79 9.77 10.38
CA GLU A 172 10.13 10.03 11.66
C GLU A 172 8.74 9.38 11.71
N ILE A 173 8.44 8.69 12.82
CA ILE A 173 7.10 8.17 13.08
C ILE A 173 6.27 9.31 13.66
N THR A 174 5.41 9.90 12.83
CA THR A 174 4.49 10.93 13.31
C THR A 174 3.40 10.30 14.20
N SER A 175 3.17 10.86 15.38
CA SER A 175 2.09 10.45 16.30
C SER A 175 0.73 11.10 15.98
N ALA A 176 0.65 11.84 14.87
CA ALA A 176 -0.52 12.60 14.48
C ALA A 176 -1.70 11.66 14.14
N SER A 177 -2.85 11.88 14.78
CA SER A 177 -4.10 11.20 14.45
C SER A 177 -4.80 11.95 13.31
N ARG A 178 -4.99 11.28 12.17
CA ARG A 178 -5.65 11.85 10.97
C ARG A 178 -7.14 11.50 10.90
N SER A 179 -7.80 11.39 12.04
CA SER A 179 -9.25 11.11 12.10
C SER A 179 -10.06 12.32 11.60
N PHE A 180 -11.09 12.07 10.79
CA PHE A 180 -12.11 13.09 10.51
C PHE A 180 -12.78 13.56 11.81
N LYS A 181 -12.99 14.87 11.96
CA LYS A 181 -13.70 15.47 13.08
C LYS A 181 -15.05 15.96 12.58
N TYR A 182 -16.11 15.59 13.28
CA TYR A 182 -17.45 16.09 13.01
C TYR A 182 -17.60 17.46 13.66
N ASP A 183 -18.23 18.38 12.94
CA ASP A 183 -18.61 19.66 13.51
C ASP A 183 -19.65 19.41 14.61
N SER A 184 -19.41 19.93 15.82
CA SER A 184 -20.21 19.68 17.02
C SER A 184 -21.69 20.08 16.90
N ASP A 185 -22.03 20.89 15.90
CA ASP A 185 -23.32 21.55 15.75
C ASP A 185 -24.16 21.01 14.58
N SER A 186 -23.75 19.89 13.96
CA SER A 186 -24.47 19.25 12.85
C SER A 186 -25.32 18.07 13.32
N ASP A 187 -26.38 18.35 14.09
CA ASP A 187 -27.49 17.41 14.38
C ASP A 187 -28.80 17.89 13.71
#